data_AF-A0A7C3I7Y2-F1
#
_entry.id   AF-A0A7C3I7Y2-F1
#
_cell.length_a   1.000
_cell.length_b   1.000
_cell.length_c   1.000
_cell.angle_alpha   90.00
_cell.angle_beta   90.00
_cell.angle_gamma   90.00
#
_symmetry.space_group_name_H-M   'P 1'
#
loop_
_entity.id
_entity.type
_entity.pdbx_description
1 polymer ?
#
loop_
_entity_poly.entity_id
_entity_poly.type
_entity_poly.pdbx_seq_one_letter_code
_entity_poly.pdbx_strand_id
1 'polypeptide(L)'
;MGVGYFFSPADVLNLTPIDVTDPTAQREGPISLRALVPIPGTQDNLWGYLLFPGSSSSGSFKPEDLAYAGKAEFLLANTEIGLGSFYQKDRAPRFIGTASGSLGRFDLFAEAVASWGNDRQYITALTPSPAFETRDDRWYFQGTAGFLYTARDGYTSIAAQYHYNGEGYPYDERKDLVDQFNALSSATQEVLSPILIGALYGASQHYGALSVSRSELFIKDLSASVLLFANLADLSGFITPSLQYKVFKYMNLSLSPSFIWYIDGLWGTGKNSEYVLLNKGPKVTISLTAGLGSSRF
;
A
#
# COMPACT_ATOMS: atom_id res chain seq x y z
N MET A 1 -2.81 11.67 -4.92
CA MET A 1 -2.33 12.57 -3.87
C MET A 1 -1.65 11.73 -2.83
N GLY A 2 -0.34 11.77 -2.70
CA GLY A 2 0.35 10.85 -1.81
C GLY A 2 1.84 11.09 -1.90
N VAL A 3 2.51 10.91 -0.77
CA VAL A 3 3.96 11.05 -0.61
C VAL A 3 4.61 9.73 -0.14
N GLY A 4 3.81 8.76 0.27
CA GLY A 4 4.28 7.48 0.75
C GLY A 4 4.86 6.59 -0.36
N TYR A 5 5.86 5.77 0.02
CA TYR A 5 6.63 4.95 -0.91
C TYR A 5 5.98 3.58 -1.16
N PHE A 6 5.80 2.74 -0.13
CA PHE A 6 5.13 1.44 -0.20
C PHE A 6 3.63 1.51 0.08
N PHE A 7 3.22 2.48 0.91
CA PHE A 7 1.83 2.72 1.28
C PHE A 7 1.51 4.19 1.08
N SER A 8 0.33 4.51 0.59
CA SER A 8 -0.12 5.91 0.50
C SER A 8 -1.63 5.99 0.75
N PRO A 9 -2.09 5.90 2.02
CA PRO A 9 -3.51 6.03 2.34
C PRO A 9 -4.11 7.37 1.88
N ALA A 10 -3.30 8.44 1.79
CA ALA A 10 -3.74 9.74 1.27
C ALA A 10 -4.13 9.70 -0.21
N ASP A 11 -3.78 8.62 -0.92
CA ASP A 11 -3.93 8.51 -2.37
C ASP A 11 -5.29 8.00 -2.82
N VAL A 12 -6.29 8.73 -2.36
CA VAL A 12 -7.71 8.48 -2.63
C VAL A 12 -8.12 8.73 -4.08
N LEU A 13 -7.25 9.32 -4.89
CA LEU A 13 -7.53 9.63 -6.29
C LEU A 13 -7.14 8.49 -7.23
N ASN A 14 -6.16 7.67 -6.89
CA ASN A 14 -5.71 6.60 -7.77
C ASN A 14 -6.64 5.39 -7.68
N LEU A 15 -6.85 4.72 -8.83
CA LEU A 15 -7.75 3.57 -8.92
C LEU A 15 -7.12 2.29 -8.38
N THR A 16 -5.79 2.24 -8.30
CA THR A 16 -5.03 1.09 -7.83
C THR A 16 -4.10 1.46 -6.67
N PRO A 17 -3.99 0.60 -5.63
CA PRO A 17 -2.97 0.71 -4.61
C PRO A 17 -1.55 0.66 -5.19
N ILE A 18 -0.56 1.10 -4.43
CA ILE A 18 0.85 0.97 -4.80
C ILE A 18 1.23 -0.51 -4.82
N ASP A 19 1.88 -0.97 -5.90
CA ASP A 19 2.55 -2.26 -5.92
C ASP A 19 3.84 -2.16 -5.09
N VAL A 20 3.86 -2.84 -3.95
CA VAL A 20 5.01 -2.85 -3.03
C VAL A 20 6.27 -3.42 -3.70
N THR A 21 6.11 -4.30 -4.69
CA THR A 21 7.23 -4.94 -5.40
C THR A 21 7.79 -4.09 -6.54
N ASP A 22 7.03 -3.09 -7.00
CA ASP A 22 7.47 -2.04 -7.92
C ASP A 22 6.83 -0.68 -7.53
N PRO A 23 7.28 -0.04 -6.43
CA PRO A 23 6.60 1.13 -5.86
C PRO A 23 6.64 2.37 -6.74
N THR A 24 7.54 2.40 -7.73
CA THR A 24 7.72 3.52 -8.66
C THR A 24 6.98 3.30 -9.98
N ALA A 25 6.29 2.16 -10.14
CA ALA A 25 5.45 1.90 -11.30
C ALA A 25 4.39 3.00 -11.47
N GLN A 26 4.20 3.44 -12.72
CA GLN A 26 3.17 4.41 -13.03
C GLN A 26 1.78 3.78 -12.84
N ARG A 27 0.90 4.50 -12.13
CA ARG A 27 -0.47 4.05 -11.85
C ARG A 27 -1.48 4.81 -12.70
N GLU A 28 -2.55 4.12 -13.10
CA GLU A 28 -3.66 4.72 -13.79
C GLU A 28 -4.52 5.53 -12.82
N GLY A 29 -4.60 6.84 -13.09
CA GLY A 29 -5.54 7.73 -12.42
C GLY A 29 -6.87 7.81 -13.18
N PRO A 30 -7.97 8.16 -12.49
CA PRO A 30 -9.25 8.40 -13.13
C PRO A 30 -9.17 9.64 -14.03
N ILE A 31 -10.08 9.70 -15.00
CA ILE A 31 -10.29 10.92 -15.78
C ILE A 31 -10.69 12.03 -14.81
N SER A 32 -9.94 13.14 -14.83
CA SER A 32 -10.15 14.24 -13.89
C SER A 32 -9.97 15.60 -14.56
N LEU A 33 -10.75 16.58 -14.09
CA LEU A 33 -10.47 17.99 -14.31
C LEU A 33 -9.73 18.52 -13.08
N ARG A 34 -8.64 19.25 -13.32
CA ARG A 34 -7.78 19.81 -12.28
C ARG A 34 -7.64 21.31 -12.45
N ALA A 35 -7.87 22.05 -11.37
CA ALA A 35 -7.57 23.47 -11.27
C ALA A 35 -6.46 23.70 -10.25
N LEU A 36 -5.52 24.59 -10.57
CA LEU A 36 -4.44 25.05 -9.71
C LEU A 36 -4.57 26.55 -9.50
N VAL A 37 -4.55 27.00 -8.24
CA VAL A 37 -4.48 28.40 -7.86
C VAL A 37 -3.24 28.59 -6.99
N PRO A 38 -2.13 29.10 -7.55
CA PRO A 38 -0.97 29.47 -6.75
C PRO A 38 -1.30 30.72 -5.93
N ILE A 39 -0.90 30.77 -4.66
CA ILE A 39 -1.13 31.94 -3.81
C ILE A 39 -0.04 32.99 -4.11
N PRO A 40 -0.40 34.18 -4.64
CA PRO A 40 0.59 35.18 -5.01
C PRO A 40 1.45 35.63 -3.82
N GLY A 41 2.77 35.62 -3.99
CA GLY A 41 3.71 36.04 -2.96
C GLY A 41 4.09 34.97 -1.94
N THR A 42 3.57 33.74 -2.06
CA THR A 42 3.99 32.58 -1.25
C THR A 42 4.41 31.41 -2.16
N GLN A 43 4.83 30.29 -1.57
CA GLN A 43 5.06 29.03 -2.29
C GLN A 43 3.87 28.06 -2.15
N ASP A 44 2.73 28.59 -1.69
CA ASP A 44 1.56 27.77 -1.36
C ASP A 44 0.67 27.58 -2.59
N ASN A 45 0.09 26.39 -2.69
CA ASN A 45 -0.75 26.00 -3.82
C ASN A 45 -2.10 25.48 -3.34
N LEU A 46 -3.16 25.90 -4.02
CA LEU A 46 -4.50 25.34 -3.86
C LEU A 46 -4.88 24.55 -5.10
N TRP A 47 -5.38 23.34 -4.89
CA TRP A 47 -5.81 22.44 -5.95
C TRP A 47 -7.27 22.05 -5.77
N GLY A 48 -8.01 22.03 -6.88
CA GLY A 48 -9.35 21.48 -6.96
C GLY A 48 -9.43 20.39 -8.02
N TYR A 49 -10.13 19.30 -7.71
CA TYR A 49 -10.30 18.16 -8.60
C TYR A 49 -11.78 17.80 -8.71
N LEU A 50 -12.19 17.53 -9.95
CA LEU A 50 -13.44 16.84 -10.27
C LEU A 50 -13.07 15.52 -10.93
N LEU A 51 -13.47 14.41 -10.33
CA LEU A 51 -13.20 13.07 -10.87
C LEU A 51 -14.46 12.55 -11.55
N PHE A 52 -14.29 12.06 -12.77
CA PHE A 52 -15.37 11.41 -13.52
C PHE A 52 -15.37 9.92 -13.19
N PRO A 53 -16.55 9.31 -12.98
CA PRO A 53 -16.63 7.87 -12.77
C PRO A 53 -16.09 7.12 -14.00
N GLY A 54 -15.27 6.10 -13.78
CA GLY A 54 -14.85 5.17 -14.83
C GLY A 54 -16.02 4.28 -15.20
N SER A 55 -16.56 4.45 -16.41
CA SER A 55 -17.64 3.68 -17.06
C SER A 55 -18.71 3.07 -16.13
N SER A 56 -19.86 3.73 -16.03
CA SER A 56 -21.06 3.18 -15.38
C SER A 56 -21.54 1.91 -16.09
N SER A 57 -21.47 0.76 -15.42
CA SER A 57 -21.81 -0.56 -15.98
C SER A 57 -23.30 -0.77 -16.34
N SER A 58 -24.19 0.22 -16.14
CA SER A 58 -25.63 0.01 -16.36
C SER A 58 -26.52 1.27 -16.40
N GLY A 59 -26.00 2.49 -16.56
CA GLY A 59 -26.87 3.67 -16.53
C GLY A 59 -26.25 4.99 -17.01
N SER A 60 -27.12 5.90 -17.44
CA SER A 60 -26.79 7.29 -17.77
C SER A 60 -25.98 7.93 -16.64
N PHE A 61 -24.86 8.55 -16.99
CA PHE A 61 -24.08 9.41 -16.10
C PHE A 61 -24.99 10.39 -15.37
N LYS A 62 -24.88 10.48 -14.05
CA LYS A 62 -25.53 11.51 -13.26
C LYS A 62 -24.49 12.46 -12.65
N PRO A 63 -24.74 13.77 -12.59
CA PRO A 63 -23.83 14.72 -11.96
C PRO A 63 -23.50 14.41 -10.49
N GLU A 64 -24.37 13.66 -9.80
CA GLU A 64 -24.17 13.21 -8.42
C GLU A 64 -23.10 12.11 -8.26
N ASP A 65 -22.70 11.45 -9.36
CA ASP A 65 -21.67 10.40 -9.35
C ASP A 65 -20.25 10.99 -9.38
N LEU A 66 -20.13 12.32 -9.56
CA LEU A 66 -18.86 13.04 -9.54
C LEU A 66 -18.24 13.02 -8.14
N ALA A 67 -16.93 12.77 -8.09
CA ALA A 67 -16.17 12.97 -6.87
C ALA A 67 -15.49 14.33 -6.88
N TYR A 68 -15.42 14.94 -5.70
CA TYR A 68 -14.83 16.25 -5.47
C TYR A 68 -13.64 16.07 -4.52
N ALA A 69 -12.51 16.67 -4.87
CA ALA A 69 -11.37 16.76 -3.96
C ALA A 69 -10.76 18.15 -3.95
N GLY A 70 -10.27 18.56 -2.79
CA GLY A 70 -9.52 19.79 -2.59
C GLY A 70 -8.22 19.50 -1.88
N LYS A 71 -7.16 20.26 -2.20
CA LYS A 71 -5.87 20.21 -1.47
C LYS A 71 -5.28 21.60 -1.34
N ALA A 72 -4.73 21.89 -0.17
CA ALA A 72 -3.83 23.01 0.08
C ALA A 72 -2.44 22.46 0.41
N GLU A 73 -1.41 23.03 -0.18
CA GLU A 73 0.01 22.70 0.07
C GLU A 73 0.71 23.95 0.58
N PHE A 74 1.49 23.80 1.65
CA PHE A 74 2.25 24.86 2.31
C PHE A 74 3.70 24.43 2.44
N LEU A 75 4.64 25.34 2.16
CA LEU A 75 6.05 25.10 2.44
C LEU A 75 6.47 25.79 3.75
N LEU A 76 6.88 24.99 4.72
CA LEU A 76 7.37 25.44 6.02
C LEU A 76 8.85 25.04 6.15
N ALA A 77 9.74 26.01 5.94
CA ALA A 77 11.19 25.81 5.86
C ALA A 77 11.60 24.76 4.81
N ASN A 78 11.96 23.55 5.23
CA ASN A 78 12.36 22.42 4.39
C ASN A 78 11.31 21.29 4.36
N THR A 79 10.10 21.56 4.85
CA THR A 79 9.00 20.60 4.95
C THR A 79 7.78 21.13 4.21
N GLU A 80 7.25 20.33 3.29
CA GLU A 80 5.97 20.56 2.64
C GLU A 80 4.86 19.89 3.46
N ILE A 81 3.80 20.63 3.76
CA ILE A 81 2.60 20.14 4.43
C ILE A 81 1.43 20.25 3.47
N GLY A 82 0.71 19.15 3.26
CA GLY A 82 -0.51 19.10 2.48
C GLY A 82 -1.71 18.81 3.37
N LEU A 83 -2.81 19.53 3.14
CA LEU A 83 -4.11 19.23 3.72
C LEU A 83 -5.10 19.06 2.58
N GLY A 84 -5.89 18.00 2.62
CA GLY A 84 -6.88 17.73 1.58
C GLY A 84 -8.15 17.13 2.12
N SER A 85 -9.16 17.10 1.26
CA SER A 85 -10.43 16.45 1.54
C SER A 85 -10.96 15.82 0.26
N PHE A 86 -11.67 14.71 0.42
CA PHE A 86 -12.33 13.98 -0.66
C PHE A 86 -13.77 13.69 -0.28
N TYR A 87 -14.67 13.87 -1.24
CA TYR A 87 -16.09 13.60 -1.10
C TYR A 87 -16.65 13.01 -2.40
N GLN A 88 -17.42 11.94 -2.26
CA GLN A 88 -18.24 11.38 -3.34
C GLN A 88 -19.53 10.85 -2.72
N LYS A 89 -20.64 10.93 -3.45
CA LYS A 89 -21.90 10.32 -3.02
C LYS A 89 -21.71 8.81 -2.83
N ASP A 90 -22.34 8.25 -1.79
CA ASP A 90 -22.28 6.83 -1.42
C ASP A 90 -20.87 6.31 -1.08
N ARG A 91 -19.93 7.22 -0.77
CA ARG A 91 -18.62 6.89 -0.20
C ARG A 91 -18.35 7.69 1.07
N ALA A 92 -17.55 7.10 1.95
CA ALA A 92 -17.10 7.75 3.18
C ALA A 92 -16.30 9.03 2.84
N PRO A 93 -16.68 10.21 3.35
CA PRO A 93 -15.88 11.42 3.21
C PRO A 93 -14.54 11.25 3.93
N ARG A 94 -13.47 11.80 3.35
CA ARG A 94 -12.11 11.64 3.86
C ARG A 94 -11.40 12.99 4.01
N PHE A 95 -10.71 13.18 5.12
CA PHE A 95 -9.75 14.24 5.35
C PHE A 95 -8.34 13.66 5.28
N ILE A 96 -7.44 14.41 4.66
CA ILE A 96 -6.09 13.95 4.32
C ILE A 96 -5.09 14.98 4.84
N GLY A 97 -4.06 14.50 5.51
CA GLY A 97 -2.88 15.26 5.85
C GLY A 97 -1.65 14.58 5.28
N THR A 98 -0.72 15.34 4.71
CA THR A 98 0.58 14.86 4.26
C THR A 98 1.67 15.77 4.78
N ALA A 99 2.83 15.21 5.09
CA ALA A 99 4.03 15.98 5.38
C ALA A 99 5.22 15.29 4.69
N SER A 100 6.09 16.05 4.05
CA SER A 100 7.32 15.54 3.47
C SER A 100 8.44 16.56 3.58
N GLY A 101 9.66 16.12 3.78
CA GLY A 101 10.80 17.02 3.91
C GLY A 101 12.11 16.26 4.01
N SER A 102 13.22 16.98 3.98
CA SER A 102 14.55 16.38 4.05
C SER A 102 15.30 16.80 5.30
N LEU A 103 15.85 15.83 6.02
CA LEU A 103 16.73 16.02 7.17
C LEU A 103 18.07 15.36 6.90
N GLY A 104 19.02 16.15 6.39
CA GLY A 104 20.35 15.66 6.04
C GLY A 104 20.31 14.69 4.86
N ARG A 105 20.42 13.39 5.12
CA ARG A 105 20.37 12.31 4.11
C ARG A 105 19.11 11.48 4.18
N PHE A 106 18.17 11.90 5.03
CA PHE A 106 16.89 11.26 5.20
C PHE A 106 15.84 12.14 4.55
N ASP A 107 15.15 11.59 3.56
CA ASP A 107 13.90 12.15 3.08
C ASP A 107 12.79 11.51 3.92
N LEU A 108 12.13 12.32 4.72
CA LEU A 108 11.07 11.90 5.64
C LEU A 108 9.72 12.20 5.00
N PHE A 109 8.77 11.31 5.21
CA PHE A 109 7.40 11.52 4.77
C PHE A 109 6.41 10.89 5.74
N ALA A 110 5.23 11.48 5.83
CA ALA A 110 4.11 10.98 6.61
C ALA A 110 2.78 11.34 5.96
N GLU A 111 1.78 10.51 6.16
CA GLU A 111 0.40 10.75 5.77
C GLU A 111 -0.54 10.36 6.90
N ALA A 112 -1.66 11.06 6.99
CA ALA A 112 -2.76 10.74 7.87
C ALA A 112 -4.07 10.89 7.10
N VAL A 113 -5.00 9.96 7.30
CA VAL A 113 -6.34 10.01 6.72
C VAL A 113 -7.36 9.78 7.82
N ALA A 114 -8.39 10.61 7.86
CA ALA A 114 -9.55 10.42 8.71
C ALA A 114 -10.80 10.29 7.84
N SER A 115 -11.50 9.16 7.94
CA SER A 115 -12.74 8.89 7.22
C SER A 115 -13.90 8.82 8.21
N TRP A 116 -15.07 9.36 7.84
CA TRP A 116 -16.31 9.16 8.58
C TRP A 116 -17.14 8.08 7.90
N GLY A 117 -17.24 6.90 8.51
CA GLY A 117 -17.72 5.68 7.86
C GLY A 117 -16.62 4.96 7.08
N ASN A 118 -16.97 3.84 6.45
CA ASN A 118 -16.06 3.04 5.64
C ASN A 118 -16.82 2.43 4.45
N ASP A 119 -16.15 2.38 3.30
CA ASP A 119 -16.66 1.75 2.07
C ASP A 119 -16.48 0.21 2.08
N ARG A 120 -15.86 -0.34 3.14
CA ARG A 120 -15.56 -1.76 3.31
C ARG A 120 -16.71 -2.52 3.95
N GLN A 121 -17.02 -3.68 3.36
CA GLN A 121 -17.84 -4.71 3.99
C GLN A 121 -16.96 -5.67 4.81
N TYR A 122 -17.30 -5.87 6.08
CA TYR A 122 -16.59 -6.74 7.01
C TYR A 122 -17.28 -8.09 7.10
N ILE A 123 -16.50 -9.16 7.30
CA ILE A 123 -16.98 -10.47 7.70
C ILE A 123 -16.93 -10.51 9.22
N THR A 124 -18.06 -10.80 9.86
CA THR A 124 -18.16 -10.89 11.32
C THR A 124 -18.23 -12.32 11.82
N ALA A 125 -18.69 -13.23 10.97
CA ALA A 125 -18.73 -14.65 11.27
C ALA A 125 -18.49 -15.46 10.00
N LEU A 126 -17.60 -16.44 10.11
CA LEU A 126 -17.27 -17.37 9.05
C LEU A 126 -17.84 -18.76 9.37
N THR A 127 -19.15 -18.86 9.18
CA THR A 127 -19.91 -20.12 9.28
C THR A 127 -20.28 -20.63 7.87
N PRO A 128 -20.92 -21.80 7.69
CA PRO A 128 -21.45 -22.21 6.38
C PRO A 128 -22.37 -21.16 5.71
N SER A 129 -22.92 -20.22 6.49
CA SER A 129 -23.54 -18.99 6.00
C SER A 129 -22.78 -17.79 6.59
N PRO A 130 -21.81 -17.22 5.86
CA PRO A 130 -21.01 -16.10 6.36
C PRO A 130 -21.87 -14.87 6.64
N ALA A 131 -21.58 -14.19 7.74
CA ALA A 131 -22.24 -12.94 8.12
C ALA A 131 -21.35 -11.75 7.75
N PHE A 132 -21.99 -10.69 7.25
CA PHE A 132 -21.32 -9.47 6.83
C PHE A 132 -21.94 -8.25 7.49
N GLU A 133 -21.13 -7.23 7.76
CA GLU A 133 -21.59 -5.95 8.24
C GLU A 133 -20.88 -4.79 7.54
N THR A 134 -21.59 -3.67 7.39
CA THR A 134 -20.98 -2.39 7.11
C THR A 134 -20.89 -1.62 8.42
N ARG A 135 -19.72 -1.04 8.68
CA ARG A 135 -19.46 -0.30 9.91
C ARG A 135 -19.54 1.20 9.65
N ASP A 136 -20.76 1.67 9.46
CA ASP A 136 -21.04 3.08 9.21
C ASP A 136 -21.04 3.88 10.53
N ASP A 137 -21.04 5.22 10.43
CA ASP A 137 -21.20 6.15 11.56
C ASP A 137 -20.11 6.14 12.64
N ARG A 138 -18.86 5.89 12.25
CA ARG A 138 -17.68 6.02 13.13
C ARG A 138 -16.48 6.57 12.39
N TRP A 139 -15.54 7.15 13.15
CA TRP A 139 -14.26 7.57 12.62
C TRP A 139 -13.34 6.39 12.36
N TYR A 140 -12.69 6.43 11.20
CA TYR A 140 -11.59 5.57 10.81
C TYR A 140 -10.34 6.41 10.59
N PHE A 141 -9.23 5.99 11.19
CA PHE A 141 -7.95 6.69 11.05
C PHE A 141 -6.92 5.79 10.39
N GLN A 142 -6.31 6.27 9.34
CA GLN A 142 -5.17 5.62 8.72
C GLN A 142 -3.96 6.54 8.81
N GLY A 143 -2.78 5.96 8.91
CA GLY A 143 -1.56 6.73 8.96
C GLY A 143 -0.41 5.97 8.36
N THR A 144 0.56 6.69 7.82
CA THR A 144 1.84 6.11 7.47
C THR A 144 2.95 7.10 7.72
N ALA A 145 4.12 6.59 8.07
CA ALA A 145 5.33 7.38 8.19
C ALA A 145 6.51 6.53 7.72
N GLY A 146 7.45 7.16 7.06
CA GLY A 146 8.62 6.48 6.53
C GLY A 146 9.75 7.43 6.21
N PHE A 147 10.84 6.83 5.72
CA PHE A 147 12.00 7.56 5.25
C PHE A 147 12.64 6.87 4.06
N LEU A 148 13.32 7.66 3.25
CA LEU A 148 14.35 7.21 2.32
C LEU A 148 15.70 7.73 2.80
N TYR A 149 16.72 6.88 2.74
CA TYR A 149 18.09 7.22 3.09
C TYR A 149 19.01 6.84 1.94
N THR A 150 19.89 7.76 1.54
CA THR A 150 20.96 7.48 0.59
C THR A 150 22.32 7.68 1.24
N ALA A 151 23.11 6.60 1.23
CA ALA A 151 24.44 6.58 1.81
C ALA A 151 25.41 7.56 1.13
N ARG A 152 26.54 7.85 1.79
CA ARG A 152 27.54 8.81 1.29
C ARG A 152 28.17 8.40 -0.03
N ASP A 153 28.30 7.10 -0.24
CA ASP A 153 28.83 6.53 -1.46
C ASP A 153 27.87 6.66 -2.65
N GLY A 154 26.60 7.02 -2.42
CA GLY A 154 25.57 7.16 -3.44
C GLY A 154 25.05 5.83 -4.00
N TYR A 155 25.59 4.70 -3.52
CA TYR A 155 25.30 3.37 -4.05
C TYR A 155 24.30 2.61 -3.20
N THR A 156 24.26 2.90 -1.89
CA THR A 156 23.32 2.26 -0.97
C THR A 156 22.13 3.16 -0.69
N SER A 157 20.92 2.60 -0.88
CA SER A 157 19.67 3.23 -0.51
C SER A 157 18.86 2.35 0.44
N ILE A 158 18.17 2.97 1.38
CA ILE A 158 17.28 2.32 2.33
C ILE A 158 15.94 3.06 2.29
N ALA A 159 14.85 2.35 2.08
CA ALA A 159 13.50 2.86 2.23
C ALA A 159 12.79 2.06 3.32
N ALA A 160 12.21 2.74 4.31
CA ALA A 160 11.44 2.07 5.36
C ALA A 160 10.14 2.82 5.59
N GLN A 161 9.05 2.09 5.82
CA GLN A 161 7.75 2.68 6.05
C GLN A 161 6.91 1.81 6.97
N TYR A 162 6.23 2.45 7.91
CA TYR A 162 5.19 1.85 8.74
C TYR A 162 3.83 2.39 8.31
N HIS A 163 2.81 1.52 8.28
CA HIS A 163 1.45 1.87 7.96
C HIS A 163 0.49 1.32 9.02
N TYR A 164 -0.32 2.23 9.57
CA TYR A 164 -1.49 1.91 10.36
C TYR A 164 -2.74 2.02 9.48
N ASN A 165 -3.47 0.91 9.33
CA ASN A 165 -4.72 0.84 8.59
C ASN A 165 -5.89 0.70 9.58
N GLY A 166 -6.49 1.81 10.02
CA GLY A 166 -7.63 1.75 10.94
C GLY A 166 -8.89 1.09 10.35
N GLU A 167 -8.98 0.95 9.03
CA GLU A 167 -10.05 0.22 8.35
C GLU A 167 -9.82 -1.30 8.33
N GLY A 168 -8.65 -1.77 8.75
CA GLY A 168 -8.32 -3.18 8.90
C GLY A 168 -8.94 -3.83 10.14
N TYR A 169 -8.99 -5.17 10.14
CA TYR A 169 -9.36 -5.99 11.27
C TYR A 169 -8.33 -5.87 12.40
N PRO A 170 -8.77 -5.63 13.65
CA PRO A 170 -7.95 -5.88 14.82
C PRO A 170 -7.42 -7.32 14.85
N TYR A 171 -6.32 -7.52 15.56
CA TYR A 171 -5.69 -8.85 15.66
C TYR A 171 -6.66 -9.92 16.15
N ASP A 172 -7.39 -9.65 17.23
CA ASP A 172 -8.30 -10.61 17.85
C ASP A 172 -9.45 -11.00 16.92
N GLU A 173 -10.02 -10.02 16.20
CA GLU A 173 -11.11 -10.26 15.25
C GLU A 173 -10.63 -11.13 14.07
N ARG A 174 -9.46 -10.82 13.50
CA ARG A 174 -8.87 -11.65 12.45
C ARG A 174 -8.56 -13.06 12.96
N LYS A 175 -8.01 -13.18 14.17
CA LYS A 175 -7.71 -14.47 14.77
C LYS A 175 -8.99 -15.29 14.94
N ASP A 176 -10.06 -14.68 15.43
CA ASP A 176 -11.37 -15.33 15.58
C ASP A 176 -11.94 -15.81 14.25
N LEU A 177 -11.87 -14.99 13.19
CA LEU A 177 -12.30 -15.40 11.84
C LEU A 177 -11.53 -16.63 11.32
N VAL A 178 -10.22 -16.69 11.58
CA VAL A 178 -9.38 -17.82 11.16
C VAL A 178 -9.67 -19.06 12.02
N ASP A 179 -9.92 -18.89 13.32
CA ASP A 179 -10.31 -20.00 14.20
C ASP A 179 -11.68 -20.57 13.80
N GLN A 180 -12.65 -19.70 13.48
CA GLN A 180 -13.95 -20.10 12.93
C GLN A 180 -13.78 -20.88 11.62
N PHE A 181 -12.94 -20.39 10.69
CA PHE A 181 -12.63 -21.10 9.44
C PHE A 181 -12.08 -22.51 9.68
N ASN A 182 -11.09 -22.63 10.58
CA ASN A 182 -10.42 -23.89 10.87
C ASN A 182 -11.34 -24.89 11.58
N ALA A 183 -12.38 -24.42 12.27
CA ALA A 183 -13.39 -25.27 12.90
C ALA A 183 -14.41 -25.86 11.89
N LEU A 184 -14.44 -25.35 10.65
CA LEU A 184 -15.33 -25.87 9.61
C LEU A 184 -14.83 -27.19 9.02
N SER A 185 -15.74 -27.96 8.41
CA SER A 185 -15.38 -29.16 7.65
C SER A 185 -14.50 -28.82 6.44
N SER A 186 -13.64 -29.74 6.00
CA SER A 186 -12.75 -29.52 4.84
C SER A 186 -13.51 -29.11 3.57
N ALA A 187 -14.69 -29.70 3.33
CA ALA A 187 -15.53 -29.35 2.18
C ALA A 187 -16.04 -27.90 2.26
N THR A 188 -16.40 -27.43 3.45
CA THR A 188 -16.81 -26.03 3.66
C THR A 188 -15.63 -25.07 3.56
N GLN A 189 -14.45 -25.46 4.07
CA GLN A 189 -13.23 -24.66 3.97
C GLN A 189 -12.85 -24.40 2.51
N GLU A 190 -12.99 -25.39 1.63
CA GLU A 190 -12.71 -25.24 0.19
C GLU A 190 -13.59 -24.17 -0.46
N VAL A 191 -14.87 -24.13 -0.08
CA VAL A 191 -15.85 -23.14 -0.60
C VAL A 191 -15.61 -21.74 -0.03
N LEU A 192 -15.28 -21.62 1.26
CA LEU A 192 -15.14 -20.33 1.95
C LEU A 192 -13.73 -19.75 1.93
N SER A 193 -12.71 -20.54 1.55
CA SER A 193 -11.31 -20.07 1.48
C SER A 193 -11.15 -18.79 0.64
N PRO A 194 -11.75 -18.65 -0.56
CA PRO A 194 -11.66 -17.42 -1.33
C PRO A 194 -12.26 -16.19 -0.62
N ILE A 195 -13.35 -16.40 0.12
CA ILE A 195 -14.03 -15.34 0.89
C ILE A 195 -13.13 -14.86 2.03
N LEU A 196 -12.56 -15.78 2.81
CA LEU A 196 -11.63 -15.45 3.89
C LEU A 196 -10.37 -14.77 3.34
N ILE A 197 -9.75 -15.32 2.29
CA ILE A 197 -8.54 -14.75 1.66
C ILE A 197 -8.82 -13.32 1.18
N GLY A 198 -9.93 -13.10 0.48
CA GLY A 198 -10.33 -11.77 0.02
C GLY A 198 -10.58 -10.79 1.17
N ALA A 199 -11.17 -11.26 2.27
CA ALA A 199 -11.41 -10.44 3.45
C ALA A 199 -10.12 -10.08 4.20
N LEU A 200 -9.14 -10.99 4.25
CA LEU A 200 -7.88 -10.79 4.98
C LEU A 200 -6.82 -10.04 4.17
N TYR A 201 -6.89 -10.06 2.85
CA TYR A 201 -5.90 -9.41 1.98
C TYR A 201 -5.81 -7.91 2.24
N GLY A 202 -4.64 -7.43 2.70
CA GLY A 202 -4.41 -6.00 2.98
C GLY A 202 -5.28 -5.47 4.13
N ALA A 203 -5.81 -6.37 4.96
CA ALA A 203 -6.85 -6.09 5.93
C ALA A 203 -6.37 -6.02 7.37
N SER A 204 -5.07 -6.11 7.64
CA SER A 204 -4.52 -5.95 8.98
C SER A 204 -4.37 -4.47 9.33
N GLN A 205 -4.35 -4.17 10.63
CA GLN A 205 -4.16 -2.80 11.10
C GLN A 205 -2.72 -2.31 11.05
N HIS A 206 -1.73 -3.21 11.03
CA HIS A 206 -0.33 -2.83 11.16
C HIS A 206 0.52 -3.49 10.08
N TYR A 207 1.13 -2.66 9.23
CA TYR A 207 2.05 -3.10 8.21
C TYR A 207 3.39 -2.37 8.29
N GLY A 208 4.46 -3.05 7.89
CA GLY A 208 5.79 -2.51 7.76
C GLY A 208 6.44 -2.97 6.47
N ALA A 209 7.18 -2.08 5.83
CA ALA A 209 7.96 -2.37 4.64
C ALA A 209 9.37 -1.80 4.78
N LEU A 210 10.36 -2.55 4.28
CA LEU A 210 11.76 -2.17 4.27
C LEU A 210 12.36 -2.62 2.95
N SER A 211 12.99 -1.72 2.22
CA SER A 211 13.85 -2.05 1.09
C SER A 211 15.25 -1.55 1.36
N VAL A 212 16.24 -2.41 1.15
CA VAL A 212 17.65 -2.05 1.15
C VAL A 212 18.20 -2.42 -0.21
N SER A 213 18.81 -1.47 -0.91
CA SER A 213 19.43 -1.69 -2.20
C SER A 213 20.87 -1.18 -2.20
N ARG A 214 21.71 -1.86 -2.98
CA ARG A 214 23.06 -1.43 -3.30
C ARG A 214 23.32 -1.66 -4.78
N SER A 215 23.51 -0.57 -5.51
CA SER A 215 24.10 -0.62 -6.85
C SER A 215 25.61 -0.81 -6.76
N GLU A 216 26.24 -1.33 -7.81
CA GLU A 216 27.68 -1.62 -7.84
C GLU A 216 28.15 -2.51 -6.67
N LEU A 217 27.41 -3.59 -6.40
CA LEU A 217 27.74 -4.58 -5.38
C LEU A 217 28.98 -5.38 -5.80
N PHE A 218 30.13 -5.08 -5.20
CA PHE A 218 31.46 -5.66 -5.49
C PHE A 218 32.02 -5.37 -6.88
N ILE A 219 31.17 -5.33 -7.92
CA ILE A 219 31.49 -4.97 -9.29
C ILE A 219 30.46 -3.96 -9.83
N LYS A 220 30.86 -3.14 -10.80
CA LYS A 220 30.04 -2.03 -11.34
C LYS A 220 28.71 -2.49 -11.97
N ASP A 221 28.70 -3.69 -12.53
CA ASP A 221 27.57 -4.20 -13.29
C ASP A 221 26.61 -5.06 -12.45
N LEU A 222 26.89 -5.23 -11.15
CA LEU A 222 26.06 -6.01 -10.24
C LEU A 222 25.33 -5.09 -9.27
N SER A 223 24.03 -5.27 -9.12
CA SER A 223 23.22 -4.59 -8.10
C SER A 223 22.45 -5.64 -7.32
N ALA A 224 22.26 -5.40 -6.02
CA ALA A 224 21.43 -6.25 -5.19
C ALA A 224 20.43 -5.41 -4.41
N SER A 225 19.27 -5.97 -4.15
CA SER A 225 18.34 -5.39 -3.19
C SER A 225 17.62 -6.47 -2.40
N VAL A 226 17.06 -6.08 -1.27
CA VAL A 226 16.19 -6.92 -0.45
C VAL A 226 14.97 -6.08 -0.11
N LEU A 227 13.80 -6.57 -0.50
CA LEU A 227 12.52 -6.05 -0.05
C LEU A 227 11.96 -6.96 1.04
N LEU A 228 11.56 -6.39 2.16
CA LEU A 228 10.85 -7.03 3.25
C LEU A 228 9.50 -6.33 3.38
N PHE A 229 8.43 -7.12 3.46
CA PHE A 229 7.10 -6.63 3.79
C PHE A 229 6.52 -7.51 4.89
N ALA A 230 5.84 -6.89 5.86
CA ALA A 230 5.30 -7.57 7.02
C ALA A 230 3.93 -7.01 7.41
N ASN A 231 2.98 -7.90 7.69
CA ASN A 231 1.91 -7.66 8.64
C ASN A 231 2.50 -7.77 10.06
N LEU A 232 2.59 -6.65 10.76
CA LEU A 232 3.19 -6.57 12.10
C LEU A 232 2.24 -7.05 13.19
N ALA A 233 0.93 -7.11 12.91
CA ALA A 233 -0.06 -7.58 13.87
C ALA A 233 0.03 -9.11 14.07
N ASP A 234 0.24 -9.88 13.01
CA ASP A 234 0.40 -11.35 13.08
C ASP A 234 1.82 -11.86 12.80
N LEU A 235 2.76 -10.95 12.56
CA LEU A 235 4.17 -11.22 12.31
C LEU A 235 4.39 -12.21 11.17
N SER A 236 3.74 -11.92 10.05
CA SER A 236 3.90 -12.63 8.80
C SER A 236 4.20 -11.67 7.67
N GLY A 237 4.76 -12.18 6.58
CA GLY A 237 5.21 -11.32 5.51
C GLY A 237 5.85 -12.07 4.37
N PHE A 238 6.51 -11.30 3.51
CA PHE A 238 7.40 -11.83 2.50
C PHE A 238 8.74 -11.10 2.49
N ILE A 239 9.76 -11.79 2.00
CA ILE A 239 11.06 -11.23 1.71
C ILE A 239 11.43 -11.58 0.27
N THR A 240 11.84 -10.57 -0.49
CA THR A 240 12.22 -10.68 -1.89
C THR A 240 13.62 -10.11 -2.07
N PRO A 241 14.68 -10.90 -1.88
CA PRO A 241 16.00 -10.53 -2.38
C PRO A 241 15.97 -10.49 -3.91
N SER A 242 16.74 -9.58 -4.50
CA SER A 242 16.96 -9.52 -5.93
C SER A 242 18.42 -9.26 -6.25
N LEU A 243 18.87 -9.86 -7.33
CA LEU A 243 20.17 -9.64 -7.92
C LEU A 243 19.98 -9.24 -9.38
N GLN A 244 20.57 -8.13 -9.77
CA GLN A 244 20.54 -7.64 -11.14
C GLN A 244 21.96 -7.52 -11.67
N TYR A 245 22.23 -8.18 -12.80
CA TYR A 245 23.52 -8.16 -13.47
C TYR A 245 23.38 -7.60 -14.88
N LYS A 246 24.18 -6.59 -15.18
CA LYS A 246 24.29 -5.98 -16.51
C LYS A 246 25.36 -6.72 -17.31
N VAL A 247 24.94 -7.61 -18.19
CA VAL A 247 25.87 -8.45 -18.97
C VAL A 247 26.60 -7.61 -20.03
N PHE A 248 25.88 -6.71 -20.69
CA PHE A 248 26.43 -5.67 -21.58
C PHE A 248 25.43 -4.51 -21.67
N LYS A 249 25.79 -3.45 -22.40
CA LYS A 249 25.08 -2.15 -22.42
C LYS A 249 23.55 -2.24 -22.59
N TYR A 250 23.06 -3.28 -23.26
CA TYR A 250 21.64 -3.46 -23.60
C TYR A 250 21.01 -4.73 -23.04
N MET A 251 21.72 -5.49 -22.20
CA MET A 251 21.19 -6.72 -21.62
C MET A 251 21.34 -6.71 -20.10
N ASN A 252 20.21 -6.85 -19.42
CA ASN A 252 20.15 -7.08 -17.99
C ASN A 252 19.56 -8.47 -17.71
N LEU A 253 20.07 -9.10 -16.66
CA LEU A 253 19.51 -10.31 -16.08
C LEU A 253 19.14 -9.99 -14.65
N SER A 254 17.92 -10.31 -14.23
CA SER A 254 17.50 -10.19 -12.85
C SER A 254 16.94 -11.50 -12.32
N LEU A 255 17.38 -11.86 -11.12
CA LEU A 255 16.88 -13.00 -10.35
C LEU A 255 16.29 -12.47 -9.05
N SER A 256 15.00 -12.75 -8.83
CA SER A 256 14.27 -12.25 -7.67
C SER A 256 13.40 -13.35 -7.07
N PRO A 257 13.93 -14.21 -6.19
CA PRO A 257 13.09 -15.12 -5.43
C PRO A 257 12.33 -14.37 -4.34
N SER A 258 11.11 -14.81 -4.05
CA SER A 258 10.26 -14.30 -2.98
C SER A 258 9.90 -15.43 -2.03
N PHE A 259 10.04 -15.19 -0.74
CA PHE A 259 9.82 -16.15 0.33
C PHE A 259 8.76 -15.63 1.29
N ILE A 260 7.73 -16.43 1.54
CA ILE A 260 6.74 -16.17 2.57
C ILE A 260 7.26 -16.65 3.93
N TRP A 261 7.11 -15.82 4.96
CA TRP A 261 7.56 -16.13 6.32
C TRP A 261 6.49 -15.79 7.37
N TYR A 262 6.61 -16.42 8.54
CA TYR A 262 5.80 -16.14 9.73
C TYR A 262 6.61 -16.46 11.00
N ILE A 263 6.21 -15.90 12.15
CA ILE A 263 6.84 -16.15 13.46
C ILE A 263 5.78 -16.68 14.46
N ASP A 264 6.04 -17.85 15.05
CA ASP A 264 5.12 -18.52 16.01
C ASP A 264 5.17 -17.98 17.45
N GLY A 265 6.21 -17.22 17.82
CA GLY A 265 6.60 -17.06 19.23
C GLY A 265 6.42 -15.69 19.89
N LEU A 266 6.03 -14.65 19.15
CA LEU A 266 6.00 -13.29 19.71
C LEU A 266 4.56 -12.84 20.02
N TRP A 267 3.63 -12.97 19.07
CA TRP A 267 2.15 -12.92 19.22
C TRP A 267 1.48 -13.29 17.88
N GLY A 268 2.23 -13.94 16.99
CA GLY A 268 1.78 -14.29 15.65
C GLY A 268 0.89 -15.53 15.67
N THR A 269 -0.03 -15.63 14.70
CA THR A 269 -0.89 -16.82 14.53
C THR A 269 -0.18 -17.95 13.79
N GLY A 270 1.10 -17.76 13.44
CA GLY A 270 1.91 -18.81 12.86
C GLY A 270 1.47 -19.21 11.46
N LYS A 271 1.17 -20.50 11.29
CA LYS A 271 0.56 -21.06 10.06
C LYS A 271 -0.79 -20.43 9.68
N ASN A 272 -1.44 -19.78 10.64
CA ASN A 272 -2.74 -19.12 10.48
C ASN A 272 -2.60 -17.60 10.24
N SER A 273 -1.42 -17.14 9.83
CA SER A 273 -1.15 -15.72 9.58
C SER A 273 -1.54 -15.30 8.16
N GLU A 274 -1.81 -14.00 7.97
CA GLU A 274 -2.31 -13.43 6.72
C GLU A 274 -1.51 -13.93 5.52
N TYR A 275 -0.18 -13.73 5.53
CA TYR A 275 0.65 -14.07 4.37
C TYR A 275 0.74 -15.58 4.10
N VAL A 276 0.56 -16.43 5.12
CA VAL A 276 0.50 -17.89 4.93
C VAL A 276 -0.84 -18.31 4.33
N LEU A 277 -1.96 -17.75 4.82
CA LEU A 277 -3.30 -18.03 4.31
C LEU A 277 -3.45 -17.55 2.86
N LEU A 278 -2.98 -16.35 2.56
CA LEU A 278 -2.99 -15.78 1.20
C LEU A 278 -2.23 -16.66 0.20
N ASN A 279 -1.18 -17.33 0.64
CA ASN A 279 -0.34 -18.18 -0.20
C ASN A 279 -0.67 -19.68 -0.11
N LYS A 280 -1.71 -20.05 0.65
CA LYS A 280 -2.09 -21.45 0.94
C LYS A 280 -0.91 -22.26 1.52
N GLY A 281 -0.12 -21.64 2.38
CA GLY A 281 1.07 -22.20 3.01
C GLY A 281 2.36 -21.40 2.72
N PRO A 282 3.50 -21.82 3.31
CA PRO A 282 4.80 -21.29 2.94
C PRO A 282 5.06 -21.51 1.45
N LYS A 283 5.42 -20.45 0.74
CA LYS A 283 5.62 -20.46 -0.70
C LYS A 283 6.95 -19.80 -1.05
N VAL A 284 7.66 -20.39 -2.00
CA VAL A 284 8.80 -19.78 -2.67
C VAL A 284 8.44 -19.57 -4.12
N THR A 285 8.54 -18.33 -4.58
CA THR A 285 8.33 -17.97 -5.99
C THR A 285 9.65 -17.49 -6.55
N ILE A 286 10.14 -18.05 -7.65
CA ILE A 286 11.39 -17.62 -8.28
C ILE A 286 11.04 -16.90 -9.59
N SER A 287 11.45 -15.65 -9.70
CA SER A 287 11.32 -14.86 -10.93
C SER A 287 12.69 -14.68 -11.57
N LEU A 288 12.79 -15.04 -12.85
CA LEU A 288 13.95 -14.76 -13.70
C LEU A 288 13.49 -13.87 -14.85
N THR A 289 14.14 -12.74 -15.03
CA THR A 289 13.84 -11.81 -16.11
C THR A 289 15.10 -11.49 -16.89
N ALA A 290 15.00 -11.54 -18.21
CA ALA A 290 16.03 -11.07 -19.12
C ALA A 290 15.45 -9.93 -19.96
N GLY A 291 16.03 -8.74 -19.85
CA GLY A 291 15.64 -7.58 -20.63
C GLY A 291 16.69 -7.28 -21.69
N LEU A 292 16.23 -7.11 -22.94
CA LEU A 292 17.05 -6.65 -24.06
C LEU A 292 16.50 -5.30 -24.52
N GLY A 293 17.26 -4.22 -24.37
CA GLY A 293 16.81 -2.90 -24.78
C GLY A 293 17.79 -1.76 -24.51
N SER A 294 17.74 -0.72 -25.34
CA SER A 294 18.43 0.54 -25.14
C SER A 294 17.51 1.54 -24.43
N SER A 295 17.29 1.38 -23.14
CA SER A 295 16.65 2.42 -22.34
C SER A 295 17.69 3.51 -22.07
N ARG A 296 17.64 4.59 -22.88
CA ARG A 296 18.07 5.91 -22.45
C ARG A 296 17.11 6.33 -21.34
N PHE A 297 17.62 6.42 -20.11
CA PHE A 297 17.07 7.31 -19.09
C PHE A 297 17.60 8.72 -19.36
#